data_AF-A0A1F4TTR7-F1
#
_entry.id   AF-A0A1F4TTR7-F1
#
_cell.length_a   1.000
_cell.length_b   1.000
_cell.length_c   1.000
_cell.angle_alpha   90.00
_cell.angle_beta   90.00
_cell.angle_gamma   90.00
#
_symmetry.space_group_name_H-M   'P 1'
#
loop_
_entity.id
_entity.type
_entity.pdbx_description
1 polymer ?
#
loop_
_entity_poly.entity_id
_entity_poly.type
_entity_poly.pdbx_seq_one_letter_code
_entity_poly.pdbx_strand_id
1 'polypeptide(L)'
;MALLVLLQLSSIGSTEITRIKVWNQPNGTIEASSNKGKSWREVGRVLFPTNKTNSNGYTAARWVADGKVAATAVNAIHIKTATAPDGDGIIFSLLPREFLQPPSYYRSYLSSDTAIYTDIPAGEEIFGGGVAPFVGNSIKLAYPDGTMVDIPKGYQPHLYEKFYIIVEKPQEYPRSLVIENVRGGEVTISYYNGRSEVIARVVRPVSGIGRFEGSRYASVGRIRANHAGVLDVSTSTLGRIGGFQIVPAYHGQKFGGPQWLVVGPVSSEAGSLEGTAPLFKAFIRPDYLPDDLLNDAGWMDRLLERFLVEVKLAGSDKWQSMPIREYDDYYLTGQIPPWSAKTLQNVVAFRFLFPLVNN
;
A
#
# COMPACT_ATOMS: atom_id res chain seq x y z
N MET A 1 33.28 17.66 -23.95
CA MET A 1 32.70 18.36 -22.78
C MET A 1 31.22 17.98 -22.76
N ALA A 2 30.86 16.91 -22.04
CA ALA A 2 29.51 16.35 -22.04
C ALA A 2 28.67 17.05 -20.98
N LEU A 3 27.57 17.67 -21.42
CA LEU A 3 26.63 18.40 -20.58
C LEU A 3 25.77 17.37 -19.82
N LEU A 4 26.03 17.19 -18.52
CA LEU A 4 25.13 16.48 -17.62
C LEU A 4 23.82 17.27 -17.53
N VAL A 5 22.76 16.78 -18.17
CA VAL A 5 21.40 17.23 -17.86
C VAL A 5 20.99 16.50 -16.59
N LEU A 6 21.27 17.10 -15.44
CA LEU A 6 20.55 16.79 -14.21
C LEU A 6 19.10 17.21 -14.43
N LEU A 7 18.22 16.25 -14.74
CA LEU A 7 16.78 16.42 -14.56
C LEU A 7 16.55 16.70 -13.08
N GLN A 8 16.47 17.99 -12.73
CA GLN A 8 15.85 18.43 -11.50
C GLN A 8 14.43 17.89 -11.53
N LEU A 9 14.17 16.85 -10.71
CA LEU A 9 12.82 16.51 -10.30
C LEU A 9 12.26 17.75 -9.61
N SER A 10 11.51 18.57 -10.36
CA SER A 10 10.57 19.53 -9.80
C SER A 10 9.84 18.78 -8.69
N SER A 11 9.78 19.33 -7.47
CA SER A 11 8.95 18.74 -6.42
C SER A 11 7.54 18.58 -7.00
N ILE A 12 7.10 17.33 -7.18
CA ILE A 12 5.72 17.06 -7.58
C ILE A 12 4.89 17.70 -6.48
N GLY A 13 4.15 18.77 -6.82
CA GLY A 13 3.30 19.45 -5.85
C GLY A 13 2.38 18.41 -5.20
N SER A 14 2.12 18.56 -3.90
CA SER A 14 1.24 17.68 -3.16
C SER A 14 0.10 18.47 -2.51
N THR A 15 -1.01 17.79 -2.27
CA THR A 15 -2.17 18.32 -1.55
C THR A 15 -2.46 17.39 -0.37
N GLU A 16 -2.58 17.96 0.83
CA GLU A 16 -3.07 17.24 2.00
C GLU A 16 -4.57 16.95 1.82
N ILE A 17 -4.92 15.67 1.70
CA ILE A 17 -6.30 15.19 1.54
C ILE A 17 -6.88 14.69 2.86
N THR A 18 -6.02 14.27 3.80
CA THR A 18 -6.44 13.79 5.11
C THR A 18 -5.33 13.99 6.14
N ARG A 19 -5.71 14.25 7.38
CA ARG A 19 -4.83 14.19 8.53
C ARG A 19 -5.34 13.14 9.50
N ILE A 20 -4.51 12.15 9.80
CA ILE A 20 -4.81 11.14 10.82
C ILE A 20 -4.09 11.57 12.10
N LYS A 21 -4.77 11.57 13.23
CA LYS A 21 -4.22 11.82 14.57
C LYS A 21 -4.38 10.56 15.40
N VAL A 22 -3.29 10.08 15.99
CA VAL A 22 -3.27 8.90 16.84
C VAL A 22 -2.79 9.32 18.22
N TRP A 23 -3.62 9.09 19.25
CA TRP A 23 -3.22 9.28 20.63
C TRP A 23 -2.72 7.96 21.23
N ASN A 24 -1.40 7.83 21.40
CA ASN A 24 -0.73 6.59 21.80
C ASN A 24 -0.87 6.30 23.31
N GLN A 25 -2.09 5.99 23.75
CA GLN A 25 -2.41 5.59 25.11
C GLN A 25 -3.58 4.59 25.11
N PRO A 26 -3.83 3.86 26.20
CA PRO A 26 -5.03 3.02 26.30
C PRO A 26 -6.30 3.87 26.11
N ASN A 27 -7.22 3.42 25.25
CA ASN A 27 -8.45 4.12 24.89
C ASN A 27 -8.21 5.53 24.28
N GLY A 28 -6.99 5.81 23.80
CA GLY A 28 -6.68 7.04 23.08
C GLY A 28 -7.39 7.08 21.74
N THR A 29 -7.92 8.24 21.36
CA THR A 29 -8.65 8.40 20.10
C THR A 29 -7.74 8.30 18.89
N ILE A 30 -8.29 7.74 17.83
CA ILE A 30 -7.77 7.81 16.46
C ILE A 30 -8.78 8.63 15.68
N GLU A 31 -8.34 9.72 15.09
CA GLU A 31 -9.23 10.69 14.43
C GLU A 31 -8.70 11.03 13.04
N ALA A 32 -9.62 11.24 12.10
CA ALA A 32 -9.32 11.71 10.75
C ALA A 32 -9.91 13.10 10.51
N SER A 33 -9.20 13.93 9.75
CA SER A 33 -9.63 15.26 9.35
C SER A 33 -9.41 15.47 7.86
N SER A 34 -10.47 15.82 7.13
CA SER A 34 -10.42 16.18 5.70
C SER A 34 -10.17 17.68 5.48
N ASN A 35 -10.01 18.47 6.54
CA ASN A 35 -9.90 19.93 6.46
C ASN A 35 -8.71 20.47 7.26
N LYS A 36 -7.59 19.73 7.22
CA LYS A 36 -6.30 20.14 7.80
C LYS A 36 -6.37 20.39 9.32
N GLY A 37 -7.22 19.63 10.02
CA GLY A 37 -7.36 19.66 11.47
C GLY A 37 -8.37 20.66 12.02
N LYS A 38 -9.18 21.32 11.17
CA LYS A 38 -10.25 22.23 11.64
C LYS A 38 -11.39 21.48 12.32
N SER A 39 -11.73 20.30 11.82
CA SER A 39 -12.66 19.36 12.46
C SER A 39 -12.11 17.93 12.38
N TRP A 40 -12.54 17.10 13.33
CA TRP A 40 -12.06 15.74 13.51
C TRP A 40 -13.24 14.78 13.59
N ARG A 41 -13.14 13.64 12.91
CA ARG A 41 -14.03 12.50 13.04
C ARG A 41 -13.28 11.39 13.75
N GLU A 42 -13.83 10.85 14.83
CA GLU A 42 -13.29 9.63 15.45
C GLU A 42 -13.46 8.46 14.47
N VAL A 43 -12.36 7.75 14.21
CA VAL A 43 -12.31 6.59 13.32
C VAL A 43 -11.92 5.31 14.05
N GLY A 44 -11.64 5.41 15.35
CA GLY A 44 -11.32 4.30 16.22
C GLY A 44 -10.55 4.74 17.44
N ARG A 45 -10.02 3.77 18.18
CA ARG A 45 -9.29 3.94 19.42
C ARG A 45 -8.14 2.96 19.54
N VAL A 46 -7.16 3.34 20.34
CA VAL A 46 -6.03 2.50 20.72
C VAL A 46 -6.46 1.54 21.82
N LEU A 47 -6.32 0.24 21.56
CA LEU A 47 -6.50 -0.83 22.55
C LEU A 47 -5.23 -1.03 23.36
N PHE A 48 -4.09 -1.14 22.68
CA PHE A 48 -2.78 -1.29 23.32
C PHE A 48 -1.79 -0.31 22.67
N PRO A 49 -1.26 0.66 23.41
CA PRO A 49 -0.22 1.54 22.91
C PRO A 49 1.13 0.81 22.84
N THR A 50 2.10 1.38 22.14
CA THR A 50 3.48 0.91 22.18
C THR A 50 4.42 2.03 22.56
N ASN A 51 5.51 1.68 23.23
CA ASN A 51 6.64 2.56 23.43
C ASN A 51 7.94 1.98 22.86
N LYS A 52 7.83 1.08 21.87
CA LYS A 52 8.96 0.35 21.31
C LYS A 52 8.99 0.45 19.79
N THR A 53 10.16 0.17 19.25
CA THR A 53 10.38 -0.03 17.82
C THR A 53 11.01 -1.40 17.61
N ASN A 54 10.82 -1.98 16.42
CA ASN A 54 11.50 -3.19 16.00
C ASN A 54 12.71 -2.81 15.15
N SER A 55 13.91 -3.21 15.57
CA SER A 55 15.15 -3.01 14.79
C SER A 55 15.24 -3.91 13.57
N ASN A 56 14.44 -4.98 13.53
CA ASN A 56 14.43 -6.00 12.48
C ASN A 56 13.14 -5.86 11.63
N GLY A 57 12.87 -4.66 11.13
CA GLY A 57 11.74 -4.43 10.22
C GLY A 57 11.91 -5.21 8.91
N TYR A 58 10.82 -5.30 8.13
CA TYR A 58 10.89 -5.99 6.84
C TYR A 58 11.87 -5.29 5.88
N THR A 59 12.60 -6.07 5.08
CA THR A 59 13.74 -5.61 4.25
C THR A 59 13.44 -4.35 3.43
N ALA A 60 12.23 -4.25 2.86
CA ALA A 60 11.87 -3.17 1.96
C ALA A 60 11.69 -1.80 2.65
N ALA A 61 11.56 -1.75 3.99
CA ALA A 61 11.52 -0.51 4.73
C ALA A 61 12.79 0.35 4.54
N ARG A 62 13.93 -0.27 4.18
CA ARG A 62 15.19 0.45 3.94
C ARG A 62 15.10 1.54 2.87
N TRP A 63 14.23 1.37 1.88
CA TRP A 63 14.05 2.30 0.75
C TRP A 63 13.11 3.47 1.04
N VAL A 64 12.59 3.56 2.27
CA VAL A 64 11.76 4.69 2.70
C VAL A 64 12.58 5.63 3.58
N ALA A 65 12.33 6.93 3.50
CA ALA A 65 12.96 7.89 4.39
C ALA A 65 12.47 7.72 5.84
N ASP A 66 13.35 8.04 6.79
CA ASP A 66 12.99 8.07 8.21
C ASP A 66 11.86 9.10 8.43
N GLY A 67 10.97 8.83 9.38
CA GLY A 67 9.85 9.71 9.68
C GLY A 67 8.65 9.58 8.74
N LYS A 68 8.59 8.52 7.93
CA LYS A 68 7.55 8.32 6.92
C LYS A 68 6.81 6.99 7.09
N VAL A 69 5.62 6.91 6.51
CA VAL A 69 4.90 5.65 6.30
C VAL A 69 5.70 4.75 5.37
N ALA A 70 6.13 3.60 5.87
CA ALA A 70 6.93 2.62 5.15
C ALA A 70 6.08 1.61 4.36
N ALA A 71 4.91 1.28 4.90
CA ALA A 71 3.90 0.43 4.27
C ALA A 71 2.51 0.87 4.69
N THR A 72 1.56 0.67 3.78
CA THR A 72 0.12 0.83 3.99
C THR A 72 -0.57 -0.42 3.48
N ALA A 73 -1.39 -1.04 4.30
CA ALA A 73 -2.08 -2.28 3.97
C ALA A 73 -3.43 -2.34 4.69
N VAL A 74 -4.34 -3.16 4.15
CA VAL A 74 -5.64 -3.43 4.79
C VAL A 74 -5.52 -4.07 6.17
N ASN A 75 -4.32 -4.50 6.56
CA ASN A 75 -4.08 -5.22 7.79
C ASN A 75 -2.91 -4.67 8.62
N ALA A 76 -2.25 -3.59 8.19
CA ALA A 76 -1.19 -2.92 8.95
C ALA A 76 -0.79 -1.58 8.31
N ILE A 77 -0.33 -0.65 9.14
CA ILE A 77 0.46 0.51 8.69
C ILE A 77 1.82 0.43 9.39
N HIS A 78 2.91 0.51 8.64
CA HIS A 78 4.27 0.51 9.18
C HIS A 78 4.88 1.89 9.06
N ILE A 79 5.53 2.37 10.12
CA ILE A 79 6.19 3.67 10.18
C ILE A 79 7.68 3.45 10.38
N LYS A 80 8.51 4.04 9.52
CA LYS A 80 9.96 3.99 9.66
C LYS A 80 10.47 5.12 10.53
N THR A 81 11.27 4.78 11.53
CA THR A 81 11.90 5.76 12.43
C THR A 81 13.39 5.88 12.20
N ALA A 82 14.07 4.81 11.76
CA ALA A 82 15.48 4.82 11.42
C ALA A 82 15.85 3.66 10.48
N THR A 83 17.14 3.56 10.16
CA THR A 83 17.75 2.39 9.51
C THR A 83 18.80 1.81 10.47
N ALA A 84 18.74 0.51 10.70
CA ALA A 84 19.69 -0.23 11.52
C ALA A 84 21.06 -0.37 10.80
N PRO A 85 22.15 -0.70 11.51
CA PRO A 85 23.49 -0.82 10.92
C PRO A 85 23.60 -1.85 9.79
N ASP A 86 22.80 -2.92 9.84
CA ASP A 86 22.70 -3.97 8.81
C ASP A 86 21.82 -3.56 7.60
N GLY A 87 21.26 -2.36 7.65
CA GLY A 87 20.46 -1.76 6.58
C GLY A 87 18.96 -2.05 6.67
N ASP A 88 18.48 -2.79 7.67
CA ASP A 88 17.04 -2.99 7.86
C ASP A 88 16.36 -1.75 8.46
N GLY A 89 15.06 -1.60 8.16
CA GLY A 89 14.29 -0.47 8.69
C GLY A 89 13.97 -0.69 10.16
N ILE A 90 14.23 0.31 11.00
CA ILE A 90 13.69 0.37 12.36
C ILE A 90 12.28 0.94 12.27
N ILE A 91 11.28 0.16 12.71
CA ILE A 91 9.86 0.51 12.51
C ILE A 91 9.02 0.31 13.76
N PHE A 92 7.89 1.00 13.83
CA PHE A 92 6.74 0.61 14.66
C PHE A 92 5.48 0.56 13.79
N SER A 93 4.40 -0.04 14.29
CA SER A 93 3.21 -0.30 13.47
C SER A 93 1.91 0.15 14.12
N LEU A 94 0.89 0.40 13.29
CA LEU A 94 -0.51 0.38 13.68
C LEU A 94 -1.11 -0.93 13.17
N LEU A 95 -1.84 -1.65 14.03
CA LEU A 95 -2.46 -2.92 13.70
C LEU A 95 -3.96 -2.91 14.03
N PRO A 96 -4.81 -3.48 13.17
CA PRO A 96 -6.23 -3.60 13.44
C PRO A 96 -6.53 -4.65 14.51
N ARG A 97 -7.77 -4.66 15.01
CA ARG A 97 -8.21 -5.50 16.15
C ARG A 97 -7.98 -7.00 15.93
N GLU A 98 -8.09 -7.47 14.69
CA GLU A 98 -7.92 -8.89 14.33
C GLU A 98 -6.50 -9.40 14.65
N PHE A 99 -5.53 -8.51 14.86
CA PHE A 99 -4.14 -8.88 15.15
C PHE A 99 -3.82 -8.99 16.64
N LEU A 100 -4.79 -8.74 17.52
CA LEU A 100 -4.69 -9.15 18.93
C LEU A 100 -4.65 -10.67 19.06
N GLN A 101 -5.34 -11.35 18.17
CA GLN A 101 -5.32 -12.81 18.02
C GLN A 101 -5.12 -13.10 16.53
N PRO A 102 -3.87 -13.00 16.03
CA PRO A 102 -3.61 -13.17 14.61
C PRO A 102 -4.11 -14.56 14.16
N PRO A 103 -4.56 -14.69 12.90
CA PRO A 103 -4.95 -15.99 12.37
C PRO A 103 -3.87 -17.04 12.61
N SER A 104 -4.27 -18.28 12.92
CA SER A 104 -3.35 -19.40 13.22
C SER A 104 -2.30 -19.65 12.14
N TYR A 105 -2.57 -19.19 10.92
CA TYR A 105 -1.67 -19.15 9.79
C TYR A 105 -1.50 -17.69 9.32
N TYR A 106 -0.55 -16.95 9.90
CA TYR A 106 -0.19 -15.60 9.46
C TYR A 106 1.32 -15.52 9.25
N ARG A 107 1.76 -15.42 7.99
CA ARG A 107 3.18 -15.36 7.61
C ARG A 107 3.64 -13.99 7.13
N SER A 108 2.72 -13.02 7.11
CA SER A 108 3.05 -11.62 6.88
C SER A 108 3.74 -11.03 8.12
N TYR A 109 4.44 -9.91 7.96
CA TYR A 109 5.20 -9.30 9.06
C TYR A 109 4.27 -8.89 10.22
N LEU A 110 4.61 -9.32 11.43
CA LEU A 110 3.93 -8.98 12.68
C LEU A 110 4.98 -8.79 13.77
N SER A 111 4.89 -7.68 14.50
CA SER A 111 5.75 -7.42 15.66
C SER A 111 4.88 -6.90 16.80
N SER A 112 4.49 -7.81 17.70
CA SER A 112 3.41 -7.58 18.65
C SER A 112 3.74 -6.59 19.76
N ASP A 113 5.00 -6.46 20.19
CA ASP A 113 5.35 -5.51 21.26
C ASP A 113 5.78 -4.14 20.73
N THR A 114 5.91 -3.98 19.41
CA THR A 114 6.30 -2.73 18.73
C THR A 114 5.17 -2.15 17.88
N ALA A 115 3.92 -2.50 18.21
CA ALA A 115 2.73 -2.09 17.49
C ALA A 115 1.70 -1.47 18.43
N ILE A 116 1.03 -0.44 17.93
CA ILE A 116 -0.19 0.10 18.50
C ILE A 116 -1.35 -0.71 17.94
N TYR A 117 -2.05 -1.43 18.80
CA TYR A 117 -3.27 -2.14 18.42
C TYR A 117 -4.47 -1.23 18.55
N THR A 118 -5.36 -1.29 17.57
CA THR A 118 -6.56 -0.45 17.51
C THR A 118 -7.82 -1.30 17.57
N ASP A 119 -8.97 -0.69 17.86
CA ASP A 119 -10.29 -1.32 17.74
C ASP A 119 -10.85 -1.30 16.30
N ILE A 120 -10.09 -0.70 15.38
CA ILE A 120 -10.46 -0.58 13.97
C ILE A 120 -10.33 -1.96 13.32
N PRO A 121 -11.36 -2.43 12.59
CA PRO A 121 -11.27 -3.67 11.82
C PRO A 121 -10.29 -3.57 10.65
N ALA A 122 -9.66 -4.69 10.30
CA ALA A 122 -8.88 -4.80 9.08
C ALA A 122 -9.77 -4.56 7.84
N GLY A 123 -9.30 -3.75 6.89
CA GLY A 123 -10.05 -3.31 5.72
C GLY A 123 -10.88 -2.04 5.93
N GLU A 124 -10.95 -1.50 7.15
CA GLU A 124 -11.77 -0.34 7.49
C GLU A 124 -10.92 0.90 7.84
N GLU A 125 -11.51 2.09 7.69
CA GLU A 125 -10.94 3.38 8.08
C GLU A 125 -9.50 3.59 7.60
N ILE A 126 -8.52 3.70 8.51
CA ILE A 126 -7.10 3.91 8.17
C ILE A 126 -6.46 2.66 7.54
N PHE A 127 -7.10 1.50 7.65
CA PHE A 127 -6.68 0.24 7.04
C PHE A 127 -7.43 -0.05 5.75
N GLY A 128 -7.56 0.96 4.90
CA GLY A 128 -8.06 0.81 3.52
C GLY A 128 -9.53 1.15 3.30
N GLY A 129 -10.22 1.65 4.33
CA GLY A 129 -11.61 2.08 4.22
C GLY A 129 -11.77 3.60 4.04
N GLY A 130 -11.05 4.20 3.09
CA GLY A 130 -11.22 5.62 2.72
C GLY A 130 -10.11 6.58 3.18
N VAL A 131 -9.49 6.33 4.34
CA VAL A 131 -8.54 7.28 4.95
C VAL A 131 -7.12 6.75 5.11
N ALA A 132 -6.78 5.63 4.46
CA ALA A 132 -5.44 5.05 4.54
C ALA A 132 -4.35 6.02 4.05
N PRO A 133 -3.15 6.01 4.66
CA PRO A 133 -2.04 6.82 4.16
C PRO A 133 -1.39 6.20 2.91
N PHE A 134 -0.60 6.99 2.19
CA PHE A 134 0.31 6.52 1.16
C PHE A 134 1.71 6.21 1.72
N VAL A 135 2.42 5.29 1.07
CA VAL A 135 3.85 5.08 1.32
C VAL A 135 4.61 6.40 1.08
N GLY A 136 5.41 6.81 2.05
CA GLY A 136 6.17 8.06 2.02
C GLY A 136 5.47 9.27 2.63
N ASN A 137 4.22 9.16 3.09
CA ASN A 137 3.56 10.24 3.84
C ASN A 137 4.25 10.51 5.19
N SER A 138 4.20 11.77 5.62
CA SER A 138 4.98 12.28 6.75
C SER A 138 4.32 11.99 8.08
N ILE A 139 5.13 11.62 9.07
CA ILE A 139 4.72 11.49 10.47
C ILE A 139 5.22 12.71 11.24
N LYS A 140 4.32 13.35 11.98
CA LYS A 140 4.61 14.55 12.75
C LYS A 140 4.18 14.41 14.21
N LEU A 141 4.89 15.08 15.11
CA LEU A 141 4.49 15.29 16.51
C LEU A 141 3.89 16.68 16.65
N ALA A 142 2.90 16.83 17.53
CA ALA A 142 2.40 18.13 17.95
C ALA A 142 2.97 18.51 19.31
N TYR A 143 3.50 19.72 19.42
CA TYR A 143 3.75 20.36 20.70
C TYR A 143 2.46 20.98 21.28
N PRO A 144 2.42 21.27 22.59
CA PRO A 144 1.24 21.86 23.24
C PRO A 144 0.79 23.21 22.64
N ASP A 145 1.71 23.95 22.01
CA ASP A 145 1.44 25.21 21.30
C ASP A 145 0.81 25.02 19.91
N GLY A 146 0.61 23.77 19.48
CA GLY A 146 0.07 23.41 18.17
C GLY A 146 1.13 23.31 17.06
N THR A 147 2.40 23.55 17.37
CA THR A 147 3.50 23.41 16.41
C THR A 147 3.68 21.94 16.04
N MET A 148 3.74 21.67 14.73
CA MET A 148 3.93 20.33 14.18
C MET A 148 5.35 20.15 13.67
N VAL A 149 6.08 19.18 14.21
CA VAL A 149 7.46 18.85 13.78
C VAL A 149 7.53 17.44 13.22
N ASP A 150 8.46 17.20 12.29
CA ASP A 150 8.72 15.83 11.84
C ASP A 150 9.27 14.99 13.00
N ILE A 151 8.92 13.71 13.06
CA ILE A 151 9.52 12.82 14.05
C ILE A 151 11.05 12.73 13.82
N PRO A 152 11.87 12.80 14.87
CA PRO A 152 13.32 12.75 14.72
C PRO A 152 13.78 11.37 14.22
N LYS A 153 14.96 11.32 13.60
CA LYS A 153 15.61 10.06 13.26
C LYS A 153 15.84 9.24 14.54
N GLY A 154 15.47 7.96 14.50
CA GLY A 154 15.56 7.05 15.64
C GLY A 154 14.43 7.23 16.66
N TYR A 155 13.39 8.01 16.32
CA TYR A 155 12.23 8.19 17.19
C TYR A 155 11.69 6.85 17.71
N GLN A 156 11.43 6.82 19.00
CA GLN A 156 10.75 5.74 19.69
C GLN A 156 9.39 6.28 20.16
N PRO A 157 8.27 5.61 19.88
CA PRO A 157 6.97 6.06 20.34
C PRO A 157 6.97 6.26 21.85
N HIS A 158 6.39 7.36 22.34
CA HIS A 158 6.16 7.55 23.77
C HIS A 158 4.69 7.35 24.11
N LEU A 159 4.42 6.78 25.28
CA LEU A 159 3.04 6.69 25.78
C LEU A 159 2.48 8.09 26.03
N TYR A 160 1.17 8.24 25.86
CA TYR A 160 0.42 9.49 26.06
C TYR A 160 0.71 10.59 25.03
N GLU A 161 1.60 10.34 24.06
CA GLU A 161 1.91 11.27 22.97
C GLU A 161 0.89 11.19 21.83
N LYS A 162 0.74 12.28 21.09
CA LYS A 162 -0.05 12.34 19.86
C LYS A 162 0.88 12.52 18.68
N PHE A 163 0.75 11.62 17.71
CA PHE A 163 1.39 11.79 16.42
C PHE A 163 0.35 11.86 15.31
N TYR A 164 0.78 12.40 14.18
CA TYR A 164 -0.07 12.72 13.05
C TYR A 164 0.53 12.14 11.79
N ILE A 165 -0.32 11.55 10.96
CA ILE A 165 0.03 11.16 9.60
C ILE A 165 -0.57 12.24 8.68
N ILE A 166 0.29 12.97 7.98
CA ILE A 166 -0.13 13.95 6.98
C ILE A 166 -0.27 13.21 5.66
N VAL A 167 -1.52 12.92 5.28
CA VAL A 167 -1.83 12.17 4.07
C VAL A 167 -1.86 13.13 2.90
N GLU A 168 -0.76 13.12 2.14
CA GLU A 168 -0.57 13.97 0.99
C GLU A 168 -0.61 13.15 -0.29
N LYS A 169 -1.35 13.66 -1.27
CA LYS A 169 -1.49 13.11 -2.61
C LYS A 169 -0.77 14.00 -3.61
N PRO A 170 -0.06 13.45 -4.61
CA PRO A 170 0.45 14.21 -5.75
C PRO A 170 -0.67 15.00 -6.45
N GLN A 171 -0.40 16.27 -6.80
CA GLN A 171 -1.35 17.14 -7.50
C GLN A 171 -1.67 16.63 -8.90
N GLU A 172 -0.65 16.23 -9.65
CA GLU A 172 -0.84 15.60 -10.94
C GLU A 172 -1.09 14.10 -10.73
N TYR A 173 -2.35 13.77 -10.46
CA TYR A 173 -2.74 12.40 -10.19
C TYR A 173 -3.07 11.64 -11.49
N PRO A 174 -2.61 10.39 -11.66
CA PRO A 174 -2.84 9.63 -12.87
C PRO A 174 -4.31 9.28 -13.04
N ARG A 175 -4.72 9.02 -14.28
CA ARG A 175 -6.00 8.38 -14.61
C ARG A 175 -5.89 6.87 -14.51
N SER A 176 -4.81 6.32 -15.06
CA SER A 176 -4.61 4.88 -15.14
C SER A 176 -3.14 4.50 -15.19
N LEU A 177 -2.85 3.28 -14.76
CA LEU A 177 -1.60 2.58 -15.01
C LEU A 177 -1.89 1.23 -15.66
N VAL A 178 -1.23 0.94 -16.76
CA VAL A 178 -1.38 -0.31 -17.52
C VAL A 178 -0.06 -1.08 -17.47
N ILE A 179 -0.14 -2.38 -17.19
CA ILE A 179 1.00 -3.30 -17.20
C ILE A 179 0.72 -4.37 -18.23
N GLU A 180 1.54 -4.46 -19.28
CA GLU A 180 1.52 -5.58 -20.22
C GLU A 180 2.17 -6.80 -19.57
N ASN A 181 1.40 -7.86 -19.32
CA ASN A 181 1.83 -9.03 -18.56
C ASN A 181 2.63 -10.02 -19.44
N VAL A 182 3.72 -9.52 -20.03
CA VAL A 182 4.65 -10.27 -20.87
C VAL A 182 6.06 -9.76 -20.61
N ARG A 183 7.08 -10.62 -20.77
CA ARG A 183 8.47 -10.16 -20.65
C ARG A 183 8.76 -9.04 -21.68
N GLY A 184 9.33 -7.94 -21.22
CA GLY A 184 9.60 -6.73 -22.01
C GLY A 184 8.40 -5.78 -22.16
N GLY A 185 7.21 -6.22 -21.73
CA GLY A 185 5.97 -5.45 -21.79
C GLY A 185 6.07 -4.14 -21.03
N GLU A 186 5.36 -3.13 -21.51
CA GLU A 186 5.42 -1.79 -20.97
C GLU A 186 4.56 -1.64 -19.72
N VAL A 187 5.08 -0.84 -18.78
CA VAL A 187 4.28 -0.27 -17.69
C VAL A 187 4.07 1.20 -18.02
N THR A 188 2.84 1.54 -18.37
CA THR A 188 2.49 2.87 -18.88
C THR A 188 1.53 3.56 -17.94
N ILE A 189 1.87 4.79 -17.55
CA ILE A 189 1.00 5.67 -16.77
C ILE A 189 0.37 6.70 -17.69
N SER A 190 -0.91 7.02 -17.50
CA SER A 190 -1.64 8.01 -18.29
C SER A 190 -2.39 8.98 -17.41
N TYR A 191 -2.43 10.25 -17.81
CA TYR A 191 -3.01 11.38 -17.06
C TYR A 191 -4.22 11.99 -17.79
N TYR A 192 -5.03 12.79 -17.09
CA TYR A 192 -6.23 13.43 -17.68
C TYR A 192 -5.91 14.51 -18.72
N ASN A 193 -4.71 15.10 -18.67
CA ASN A 193 -4.24 16.06 -19.67
C ASN A 193 -3.78 15.42 -20.99
N GLY A 194 -3.93 14.09 -21.13
CA GLY A 194 -3.51 13.34 -22.32
C GLY A 194 -2.05 12.89 -22.32
N ARG A 195 -1.24 13.29 -21.32
CA ARG A 195 0.13 12.79 -21.16
C ARG A 195 0.12 11.29 -20.84
N SER A 196 1.04 10.56 -21.45
CA SER A 196 1.28 9.15 -21.16
C SER A 196 2.77 8.85 -21.20
N GLU A 197 3.26 8.04 -20.27
CA GLU A 197 4.69 7.76 -20.10
C GLU A 197 4.91 6.29 -19.78
N VAL A 198 5.92 5.68 -20.40
CA VAL A 198 6.42 4.36 -19.99
C VAL A 198 7.35 4.57 -18.80
N ILE A 199 7.01 3.95 -17.66
CA ILE A 199 7.69 4.16 -16.37
C ILE A 199 8.48 2.95 -15.90
N ALA A 200 8.21 1.77 -16.46
CA ALA A 200 8.93 0.53 -16.19
C ALA A 200 8.71 -0.48 -17.32
N ARG A 201 9.46 -1.58 -17.30
CA ARG A 201 9.23 -2.74 -18.16
C ARG A 201 9.08 -4.01 -17.32
N VAL A 202 8.25 -4.93 -17.79
CA VAL A 202 8.06 -6.23 -17.14
C VAL A 202 9.29 -7.12 -17.37
N VAL A 203 9.99 -7.45 -16.30
CA VAL A 203 11.11 -8.40 -16.32
C VAL A 203 10.59 -9.83 -16.29
N ARG A 204 9.56 -10.08 -15.48
CA ARG A 204 8.94 -11.40 -15.33
C ARG A 204 7.42 -11.25 -15.18
N PRO A 205 6.63 -11.82 -16.09
CA PRO A 205 5.18 -11.78 -15.98
C PRO A 205 4.69 -12.64 -14.80
N VAL A 206 3.49 -12.32 -14.31
CA VAL A 206 2.76 -13.16 -13.36
C VAL A 206 1.93 -14.19 -14.12
N SER A 207 1.85 -15.41 -13.59
CA SER A 207 1.03 -16.48 -14.17
C SER A 207 0.15 -17.18 -13.13
N GLY A 208 0.36 -16.91 -11.84
CA GLY A 208 -0.33 -17.55 -10.74
C GLY A 208 -0.65 -16.63 -9.57
N ILE A 209 -1.13 -17.22 -8.48
CA ILE A 209 -1.48 -16.51 -7.24
C ILE A 209 -0.76 -17.11 -6.02
N GLY A 210 -0.56 -16.30 -5.00
CA GLY A 210 0.08 -16.66 -3.73
C GLY A 210 -0.87 -16.56 -2.54
N ARG A 211 -0.45 -17.14 -1.41
CA ARG A 211 -1.17 -17.06 -0.12
C ARG A 211 -0.83 -15.76 0.60
N PHE A 212 -1.30 -14.63 0.08
CA PHE A 212 -1.08 -13.33 0.72
C PHE A 212 -2.19 -13.07 1.73
N GLU A 213 -1.96 -13.36 3.02
CA GLU A 213 -3.06 -13.51 3.99
C GLU A 213 -3.91 -12.25 4.20
N GLY A 214 -3.33 -11.05 4.00
CA GLY A 214 -4.09 -9.80 4.05
C GLY A 214 -5.20 -9.69 2.99
N SER A 215 -5.19 -10.51 1.93
CA SER A 215 -6.29 -10.59 0.95
C SER A 215 -7.62 -11.01 1.58
N ARG A 216 -7.59 -11.63 2.76
CA ARG A 216 -8.79 -11.88 3.58
C ARG A 216 -9.61 -10.61 3.83
N TYR A 217 -8.96 -9.45 3.87
CA TYR A 217 -9.57 -8.15 4.18
C TYR A 217 -9.67 -7.24 2.95
N ALA A 218 -9.45 -7.77 1.74
CA ALA A 218 -9.54 -7.01 0.49
C ALA A 218 -10.27 -7.83 -0.58
N SER A 219 -11.33 -7.25 -1.15
CA SER A 219 -12.11 -7.93 -2.20
C SER A 219 -11.33 -8.07 -3.52
N VAL A 220 -11.89 -8.81 -4.46
CA VAL A 220 -11.27 -9.11 -5.76
C VAL A 220 -10.97 -7.83 -6.55
N GLY A 221 -9.78 -7.76 -7.15
CA GLY A 221 -9.34 -6.61 -7.94
C GLY A 221 -9.04 -5.35 -7.12
N ARG A 222 -8.83 -5.49 -5.80
CA ARG A 222 -8.49 -4.37 -4.90
C ARG A 222 -7.02 -4.39 -4.51
N ILE A 223 -6.51 -3.18 -4.23
CA ILE A 223 -5.19 -3.00 -3.61
C ILE A 223 -5.28 -3.45 -2.17
N ARG A 224 -4.50 -4.49 -1.83
CA ARG A 224 -4.43 -5.05 -0.48
C ARG A 224 -3.32 -4.38 0.33
N ALA A 225 -2.18 -4.10 -0.31
CA ALA A 225 -1.04 -3.47 0.33
C ALA A 225 -0.18 -2.72 -0.67
N ASN A 226 0.50 -1.68 -0.20
CA ASN A 226 1.62 -1.06 -0.88
C ASN A 226 2.76 -0.79 0.12
N HIS A 227 3.99 -1.07 -0.30
CA HIS A 227 5.22 -0.65 0.37
C HIS A 227 6.33 -0.47 -0.65
N ALA A 228 7.49 0.01 -0.21
CA ALA A 228 8.62 0.33 -1.10
C ALA A 228 9.23 -0.84 -1.91
N GLY A 229 8.64 -2.02 -1.87
CA GLY A 229 9.11 -3.20 -2.60
C GLY A 229 7.98 -4.12 -3.10
N VAL A 230 6.71 -3.82 -2.83
CA VAL A 230 5.57 -4.62 -3.25
C VAL A 230 4.36 -3.73 -3.41
N LEU A 231 3.63 -3.94 -4.50
CA LEU A 231 2.21 -3.61 -4.63
C LEU A 231 1.42 -4.92 -4.70
N ASP A 232 0.51 -5.15 -3.76
CA ASP A 232 -0.22 -6.42 -3.60
C ASP A 232 -1.69 -6.25 -4.02
N VAL A 233 -2.15 -7.12 -4.90
CA VAL A 233 -3.50 -7.11 -5.48
C VAL A 233 -4.23 -8.38 -5.08
N SER A 234 -5.42 -8.22 -4.49
CA SER A 234 -6.28 -9.34 -4.16
C SER A 234 -6.97 -9.91 -5.41
N THR A 235 -6.99 -11.24 -5.49
CA THR A 235 -7.76 -12.00 -6.48
C THR A 235 -8.90 -12.78 -5.84
N SER A 236 -9.04 -12.72 -4.51
CA SER A 236 -10.01 -13.50 -3.76
C SER A 236 -11.23 -12.68 -3.35
N THR A 237 -12.32 -13.38 -3.05
CA THR A 237 -13.46 -12.78 -2.37
C THR A 237 -13.09 -12.35 -0.95
N LEU A 238 -13.85 -11.42 -0.38
CA LEU A 238 -13.67 -10.98 1.01
C LEU A 238 -13.79 -12.19 1.95
N GLY A 239 -12.89 -12.32 2.92
CA GLY A 239 -12.79 -13.48 3.81
C GLY A 239 -11.91 -14.62 3.28
N ARG A 240 -11.58 -14.63 1.98
CA ARG A 240 -10.74 -15.66 1.33
C ARG A 240 -9.33 -15.15 1.06
N ILE A 241 -8.42 -16.08 0.73
CA ILE A 241 -7.01 -15.76 0.47
C ILE A 241 -6.66 -16.03 -0.99
N GLY A 242 -6.08 -15.04 -1.65
CA GLY A 242 -5.59 -15.15 -3.01
C GLY A 242 -5.14 -13.79 -3.52
N GLY A 243 -3.96 -13.74 -4.14
CA GLY A 243 -3.48 -12.51 -4.74
C GLY A 243 -2.19 -12.68 -5.52
N PHE A 244 -1.71 -11.60 -6.09
CA PHE A 244 -0.39 -11.52 -6.70
C PHE A 244 0.28 -10.21 -6.31
N GLN A 245 1.59 -10.17 -6.45
CA GLN A 245 2.39 -9.00 -6.09
C GLN A 245 3.14 -8.48 -7.30
N ILE A 246 3.15 -7.16 -7.47
CA ILE A 246 4.07 -6.45 -8.35
C ILE A 246 5.28 -6.06 -7.51
N VAL A 247 6.48 -6.42 -7.97
CA VAL A 247 7.74 -6.21 -7.23
C VAL A 247 8.79 -5.54 -8.12
N PRO A 248 9.58 -4.60 -7.61
CA PRO A 248 10.68 -4.02 -8.35
C PRO A 248 11.82 -5.04 -8.48
N ALA A 249 12.61 -4.94 -9.55
CA ALA A 249 13.51 -6.00 -9.98
C ALA A 249 14.58 -6.38 -8.96
N TYR A 250 15.13 -5.43 -8.20
CA TYR A 250 16.19 -5.71 -7.23
C TYR A 250 15.63 -6.40 -5.98
N HIS A 251 14.51 -5.94 -5.43
CA HIS A 251 13.77 -6.67 -4.40
C HIS A 251 13.28 -8.03 -4.93
N GLY A 252 12.95 -8.08 -6.22
CA GLY A 252 12.46 -9.22 -6.98
C GLY A 252 13.40 -10.42 -7.07
N GLN A 253 14.71 -10.20 -6.91
CA GLN A 253 15.74 -11.23 -7.14
C GLN A 253 15.57 -12.47 -6.25
N LYS A 254 15.03 -12.29 -5.04
CA LYS A 254 14.77 -13.38 -4.09
C LYS A 254 13.47 -14.14 -4.36
N PHE A 255 12.66 -13.72 -5.32
CA PHE A 255 11.36 -14.31 -5.64
C PHE A 255 11.39 -15.07 -6.96
N GLY A 256 11.12 -16.37 -6.92
CA GLY A 256 11.09 -17.24 -8.12
C GLY A 256 9.71 -17.75 -8.55
N GLY A 257 8.66 -17.47 -7.77
CA GLY A 257 7.34 -18.09 -7.98
C GLY A 257 6.43 -17.36 -8.98
N PRO A 258 5.36 -18.04 -9.43
CA PRO A 258 4.43 -17.57 -10.45
C PRO A 258 3.54 -16.41 -10.02
N GLN A 259 3.46 -16.11 -8.72
CA GLN A 259 2.61 -15.09 -8.10
C GLN A 259 3.23 -13.68 -8.02
N TRP A 260 4.44 -13.51 -8.55
CA TRP A 260 5.15 -12.23 -8.56
C TRP A 260 5.30 -11.73 -9.99
N LEU A 261 4.73 -10.56 -10.29
CA LEU A 261 5.02 -9.77 -11.47
C LEU A 261 6.25 -8.90 -11.16
N VAL A 262 7.36 -9.10 -11.86
CA VAL A 262 8.59 -8.34 -11.63
C VAL A 262 8.70 -7.23 -12.65
N VAL A 263 8.88 -5.99 -12.19
CA VAL A 263 9.10 -4.81 -13.03
C VAL A 263 10.49 -4.24 -12.81
N GLY A 264 11.12 -3.77 -13.88
CA GLY A 264 12.44 -3.16 -13.89
C GLY A 264 12.43 -1.79 -14.55
N PRO A 265 13.52 -1.03 -14.43
CA PRO A 265 13.63 0.29 -15.05
C PRO A 265 13.47 0.22 -16.57
N VAL A 266 13.06 1.34 -17.18
CA VAL A 266 12.82 1.44 -18.63
C VAL A 266 14.08 1.22 -19.47
N SER A 267 15.26 1.47 -18.89
CA SER A 267 16.57 1.25 -19.47
C SER A 267 17.60 0.94 -18.38
N SER A 268 18.81 0.51 -18.77
CA SER A 268 19.92 0.24 -17.85
C SER A 268 20.43 1.48 -17.10
N GLU A 269 20.24 2.66 -17.69
CA GLU A 269 20.66 3.95 -17.13
C GLU A 269 19.65 4.47 -16.10
N ALA A 270 18.40 4.02 -16.19
CA ALA A 270 17.38 4.34 -15.21
C ALA A 270 17.66 3.57 -13.90
N GLY A 271 17.63 4.29 -12.79
CA GLY A 271 17.91 3.75 -11.46
C GLY A 271 16.89 2.70 -11.01
N SER A 272 17.17 2.11 -9.84
CA SER A 272 16.31 1.12 -9.19
C SER A 272 14.89 1.65 -8.94
N LEU A 273 13.89 0.77 -8.98
CA LEU A 273 12.47 1.11 -8.78
C LEU A 273 12.03 1.00 -7.31
N GLU A 274 12.88 0.50 -6.44
CA GLU A 274 12.61 0.32 -5.03
C GLU A 274 12.33 1.66 -4.34
N GLY A 275 11.17 1.78 -3.70
CA GLY A 275 10.74 3.01 -3.03
C GLY A 275 10.47 4.18 -3.99
N THR A 276 10.37 3.95 -5.29
CA THR A 276 10.10 5.00 -6.27
C THR A 276 8.61 5.11 -6.60
N ALA A 277 8.19 6.34 -6.87
CA ALA A 277 6.86 6.62 -7.38
C ALA A 277 6.76 6.21 -8.86
N PRO A 278 5.57 5.87 -9.36
CA PRO A 278 4.29 5.81 -8.64
C PRO A 278 3.98 4.45 -8.00
N LEU A 279 4.64 3.37 -8.43
CA LEU A 279 4.28 2.01 -8.02
C LEU A 279 4.51 1.76 -6.53
N PHE A 280 5.66 2.20 -6.01
CA PHE A 280 6.14 1.83 -4.67
C PHE A 280 6.21 3.02 -3.70
N LYS A 281 5.66 4.18 -4.08
CA LYS A 281 5.61 5.40 -3.26
C LYS A 281 4.51 6.36 -3.72
N ALA A 282 3.91 7.08 -2.76
CA ALA A 282 3.05 8.27 -2.90
C ALA A 282 1.72 8.17 -3.67
N PHE A 283 1.55 7.22 -4.60
CA PHE A 283 0.43 7.26 -5.52
C PHE A 283 -0.65 6.21 -5.25
N ILE A 284 -0.30 5.05 -4.71
CA ILE A 284 -1.23 3.92 -4.57
C ILE A 284 -1.37 3.52 -3.11
N ARG A 285 -2.61 3.37 -2.64
CA ARG A 285 -2.98 2.92 -1.30
C ARG A 285 -4.17 1.95 -1.38
N PRO A 286 -4.40 1.11 -0.36
CA PRO A 286 -5.70 0.47 -0.18
C PRO A 286 -6.81 1.53 -0.02
N ASP A 287 -7.88 1.39 -0.79
CA ASP A 287 -9.05 2.28 -0.72
C ASP A 287 -10.29 1.58 -1.31
N TYR A 288 -11.09 0.97 -0.44
CA TYR A 288 -12.29 0.22 -0.81
C TYR A 288 -13.14 -0.12 0.42
N LEU A 289 -14.47 0.07 0.33
CA LEU A 289 -15.42 -0.53 1.28
C LEU A 289 -16.42 -1.45 0.55
N PRO A 290 -16.79 -2.60 1.15
CA PRO A 290 -17.76 -3.52 0.56
C PRO A 290 -19.15 -2.89 0.30
N ASP A 291 -19.53 -1.90 1.11
CA ASP A 291 -20.81 -1.21 1.08
C ASP A 291 -20.79 0.13 0.32
N ASP A 292 -19.72 0.43 -0.45
CA ASP A 292 -19.57 1.67 -1.21
C ASP A 292 -20.81 2.03 -2.06
N LEU A 293 -21.51 1.02 -2.57
CA LEU A 293 -22.68 1.17 -3.44
C LEU A 293 -24.02 1.11 -2.70
N LEU A 294 -24.02 0.79 -1.40
CA LEU A 294 -25.24 0.56 -0.61
C LEU A 294 -25.66 1.80 0.20
N ASN A 295 -24.86 2.85 0.19
CA ASN A 295 -25.18 4.09 0.91
C ASN A 295 -25.97 5.05 0.00
N ASP A 296 -27.20 5.37 0.38
CA ASP A 296 -28.09 6.25 -0.41
C ASP A 296 -27.51 7.67 -0.60
N ALA A 297 -26.62 8.13 0.30
CA ALA A 297 -25.93 9.41 0.19
C ALA A 297 -24.42 9.20 -0.03
N GLY A 298 -23.88 9.76 -1.12
CA GLY A 298 -22.44 9.78 -1.39
C GLY A 298 -21.84 8.49 -1.97
N TRP A 299 -22.65 7.51 -2.38
CA TRP A 299 -22.15 6.31 -3.08
C TRP A 299 -21.34 6.65 -4.33
N MET A 300 -21.69 7.73 -5.04
CA MET A 300 -20.98 8.15 -6.24
C MET A 300 -19.58 8.61 -5.89
N ASP A 301 -19.42 9.43 -4.84
CA ASP A 301 -18.10 9.84 -4.37
C ASP A 301 -17.30 8.59 -3.99
N ARG A 302 -17.82 7.73 -3.09
CA ARG A 302 -17.18 6.45 -2.70
C ARG A 302 -16.76 5.58 -3.88
N LEU A 303 -17.62 5.49 -4.89
CA LEU A 303 -17.34 4.75 -6.13
C LEU A 303 -16.16 5.35 -6.91
N LEU A 304 -16.03 6.68 -6.91
CA LEU A 304 -14.99 7.43 -7.60
C LEU A 304 -13.70 7.56 -6.78
N GLU A 305 -13.75 7.34 -5.47
CA GLU A 305 -12.63 7.36 -4.52
C GLU A 305 -11.76 6.09 -4.60
N ARG A 306 -12.26 5.02 -5.22
CA ARG A 306 -11.65 3.68 -5.14
C ARG A 306 -10.58 3.41 -6.19
N PHE A 307 -9.62 2.57 -5.82
CA PHE A 307 -8.80 1.88 -6.81
C PHE A 307 -9.54 0.67 -7.38
N LEU A 308 -9.44 0.47 -8.70
CA LEU A 308 -9.91 -0.73 -9.36
C LEU A 308 -8.81 -1.34 -10.22
N VAL A 309 -8.57 -2.64 -10.04
CA VAL A 309 -7.69 -3.41 -10.91
C VAL A 309 -8.53 -4.28 -11.84
N GLU A 310 -8.42 -3.98 -13.12
CA GLU A 310 -9.04 -4.72 -14.22
C GLU A 310 -8.00 -5.53 -14.97
N VAL A 311 -8.47 -6.50 -15.73
CA VAL A 311 -7.63 -7.34 -16.58
C VAL A 311 -8.09 -7.30 -18.03
N LYS A 312 -7.14 -7.54 -18.93
CA LYS A 312 -7.42 -7.96 -20.30
C LYS A 312 -7.00 -9.42 -20.45
N LEU A 313 -7.87 -10.24 -21.03
CA LEU A 313 -7.59 -11.66 -21.26
C LEU A 313 -7.12 -11.88 -22.71
N ALA A 314 -6.32 -12.92 -22.91
CA ALA A 314 -5.89 -13.36 -24.24
C ALA A 314 -7.10 -13.59 -25.15
N GLY A 315 -7.04 -13.07 -26.38
CA GLY A 315 -8.14 -13.15 -27.35
C GLY A 315 -9.30 -12.17 -27.09
N SER A 316 -9.17 -11.25 -26.14
CA SER A 316 -10.16 -10.20 -25.88
C SER A 316 -9.55 -8.81 -25.95
N ASP A 317 -10.24 -7.89 -26.63
CA ASP A 317 -9.85 -6.47 -26.65
C ASP A 317 -10.47 -5.65 -25.51
N LYS A 318 -11.37 -6.26 -24.73
CA LYS A 318 -12.11 -5.59 -23.66
C LYS A 318 -11.42 -5.76 -22.30
N TRP A 319 -11.40 -4.67 -21.55
CA TRP A 319 -11.11 -4.71 -20.12
C TRP A 319 -12.29 -5.32 -19.37
N GLN A 320 -12.00 -6.13 -18.36
CA GLN A 320 -13.01 -6.76 -17.50
C GLN A 320 -12.52 -6.84 -16.06
N SER A 321 -13.43 -7.16 -15.15
CA SER A 321 -13.11 -7.36 -13.74
C SER A 321 -12.08 -8.46 -13.53
N MET A 322 -11.23 -8.29 -12.52
CA MET A 322 -10.29 -9.32 -12.08
C MET A 322 -11.02 -10.64 -11.81
N PRO A 323 -10.58 -11.78 -12.38
CA PRO A 323 -11.20 -13.07 -12.09
C PRO A 323 -10.97 -13.47 -10.64
N ILE A 324 -12.01 -14.03 -10.01
CA ILE A 324 -11.91 -14.61 -8.67
C ILE A 324 -11.01 -15.84 -8.75
N ARG A 325 -9.90 -15.80 -8.00
CA ARG A 325 -8.92 -16.88 -7.81
C ARG A 325 -8.47 -16.88 -6.35
N GLU A 326 -8.76 -17.97 -5.65
CA GLU A 326 -8.60 -18.05 -4.20
C GLU A 326 -8.28 -19.48 -3.76
N TYR A 327 -7.65 -19.58 -2.60
CA TYR A 327 -7.34 -20.84 -1.94
C TYR A 327 -8.49 -21.22 -1.00
N ASP A 328 -8.91 -22.48 -1.06
CA ASP A 328 -9.69 -23.09 0.03
C ASP A 328 -8.84 -23.18 1.30
N ASP A 329 -9.51 -23.19 2.45
CA ASP A 329 -8.86 -23.26 3.77
C ASP A 329 -7.94 -24.48 3.91
N TYR A 330 -8.31 -25.60 3.28
CA TYR A 330 -7.46 -26.80 3.19
C TYR A 330 -6.07 -26.49 2.62
N TYR A 331 -6.00 -25.63 1.60
CA TYR A 331 -4.76 -25.24 0.97
C TYR A 331 -4.06 -24.11 1.72
N LEU A 332 -4.51 -23.64 2.87
CA LEU A 332 -3.74 -22.65 3.63
C LEU A 332 -2.59 -23.33 4.36
N THR A 333 -2.80 -24.55 4.85
CA THR A 333 -1.77 -25.37 5.49
C THR A 333 -1.32 -26.49 4.54
N GLY A 334 -0.01 -26.65 4.32
CA GLY A 334 0.53 -27.68 3.41
C GLY A 334 0.96 -27.16 2.04
N GLN A 335 1.11 -28.08 1.07
CA GLN A 335 1.67 -27.79 -0.26
C GLN A 335 0.78 -26.86 -1.06
N ILE A 336 1.39 -25.93 -1.80
CA ILE A 336 0.67 -25.05 -2.72
C ILE A 336 0.21 -25.91 -3.90
N PRO A 337 -1.10 -25.94 -4.20
CA PRO A 337 -1.62 -26.77 -5.28
C PRO A 337 -1.08 -26.32 -6.65
N PRO A 338 -0.70 -27.25 -7.56
CA PRO A 338 -0.09 -26.89 -8.85
C PRO A 338 -0.93 -25.98 -9.74
N TRP A 339 -2.25 -26.02 -9.61
CA TRP A 339 -3.16 -25.17 -10.41
C TRP A 339 -2.93 -23.67 -10.14
N SER A 340 -2.51 -23.30 -8.93
CA SER A 340 -2.38 -21.89 -8.55
C SER A 340 -1.27 -21.19 -9.32
N ALA A 341 -0.31 -21.94 -9.85
CA ALA A 341 0.80 -21.43 -10.65
C ALA A 341 0.40 -20.94 -12.05
N LYS A 342 -0.77 -21.33 -12.55
CA LYS A 342 -1.23 -21.07 -13.93
C LYS A 342 -2.50 -20.24 -14.00
N THR A 343 -3.01 -19.82 -12.85
CA THR A 343 -4.37 -19.30 -12.77
C THR A 343 -4.58 -17.91 -13.41
N LEU A 344 -3.50 -17.18 -13.65
CA LEU A 344 -3.46 -15.88 -14.33
C LEU A 344 -2.75 -15.95 -15.70
N GLN A 345 -2.41 -17.14 -16.21
CA GLN A 345 -1.65 -17.29 -17.44
C GLN A 345 -2.31 -16.68 -18.68
N ASN A 346 -3.64 -16.54 -18.68
CA ASN A 346 -4.42 -15.93 -19.75
C ASN A 346 -4.60 -14.42 -19.59
N VAL A 347 -4.11 -13.81 -18.51
CA VAL A 347 -4.15 -12.35 -18.33
C VAL A 347 -2.99 -11.74 -19.10
N VAL A 348 -3.30 -10.97 -20.13
CA VAL A 348 -2.29 -10.32 -21.00
C VAL A 348 -1.95 -8.91 -20.56
N ALA A 349 -2.82 -8.25 -19.79
CA ALA A 349 -2.53 -6.96 -19.20
C ALA A 349 -3.37 -6.70 -17.94
N PHE A 350 -2.84 -5.86 -17.05
CA PHE A 350 -3.53 -5.30 -15.90
C PHE A 350 -3.75 -3.80 -16.11
N ARG A 351 -4.90 -3.27 -15.69
CA ARG A 351 -5.19 -1.83 -15.66
C ARG A 351 -5.60 -1.43 -14.26
N PHE A 352 -4.82 -0.54 -13.67
CA PHE A 352 -5.10 0.13 -12.41
C PHE A 352 -5.80 1.44 -12.76
N LEU A 353 -7.05 1.58 -12.34
CA LEU A 353 -7.78 2.84 -12.41
C LEU A 353 -7.57 3.58 -11.11
N PHE A 354 -7.11 4.82 -11.23
CA PHE A 354 -6.90 5.71 -10.11
C PHE A 354 -8.23 6.41 -9.76
N PRO A 355 -8.42 6.77 -8.49
CA PRO A 355 -9.57 7.57 -8.03
C PRO A 355 -9.76 8.87 -8.85
N LEU A 356 -11.00 9.17 -9.26
CA LEU A 356 -11.34 10.39 -10.03
C LEU A 356 -11.53 11.60 -9.12
N VAL A 357 -12.10 11.36 -7.95
CA VAL A 357 -12.37 12.36 -6.92
C VAL A 357 -11.40 12.06 -5.79
N ASN A 358 -10.96 13.11 -5.07
CA ASN A 358 -10.93 13.12 -3.61
C ASN A 358 -10.29 14.40 -3.09
N ASN A 359 -11.12 15.08 -2.30
CA ASN A 359 -11.01 16.40 -1.68
C ASN A 359 -9.69 16.69 -0.98
#